data_AF-A0A9E3U3M0-F1
#
_entry.id   AF-A0A9E3U3M0-F1
#
_cell.length_a   1.000
_cell.length_b   1.000
_cell.length_c   1.000
_cell.angle_alpha   90.00
_cell.angle_beta   90.00
_cell.angle_gamma   90.00
#
_symmetry.space_group_name_H-M   'P 1'
#
loop_
_entity.id
_entity.type
_entity.pdbx_description
1 polymer ?
#
loop_
_entity_poly.entity_id
_entity_poly.type
_entity_poly.pdbx_seq_one_letter_code
_entity_poly.pdbx_strand_id
1 'polypeptide(L)'
;MTRSVLLLVLLISTAHALVHVFELTLPSVEQLIAHEFRPHDAPGGKELSGALSNTWRLPFGMGALLAGWLVDRFGSRRMLSMYLLGCGAMCIAAAATGTSMTWLFGSMFCMGSCAAVYHPAGLALISHEVEAPALPRALGLHGIFGSLGIGGAPFIAGAVLWTTNP
;
A
#
# COMPACT_ATOMS: atom_id res chain seq x y z
N MET A 1 22.19 16.38 -7.77
CA MET A 1 20.86 16.07 -8.33
C MET A 1 20.33 17.30 -9.02
N THR A 2 19.85 17.17 -10.25
CA THR A 2 19.11 18.26 -10.92
C THR A 2 17.74 18.44 -10.26
N ARG A 3 17.08 19.59 -10.50
CA ARG A 3 15.72 19.85 -9.99
C ARG A 3 14.73 18.76 -10.42
N SER A 4 14.81 18.33 -11.68
CA SER A 4 13.92 17.30 -12.22
C SER A 4 14.11 15.94 -11.55
N VAL A 5 15.36 15.54 -11.30
CA VAL A 5 15.67 14.28 -10.60
C VAL A 5 15.22 14.34 -9.14
N LEU A 6 15.40 15.48 -8.46
CA LEU A 6 14.89 15.67 -7.11
C LEU A 6 13.37 15.54 -7.05
N LEU A 7 12.64 16.20 -7.96
CA LEU A 7 11.19 16.09 -8.03
C LEU A 7 10.72 14.65 -8.29
N LEU A 8 11.42 13.93 -9.17
CA LEU A 8 11.16 12.52 -9.42
C LEU A 8 11.35 11.68 -8.14
N VAL A 9 12.45 11.89 -7.42
CA VAL A 9 12.71 11.18 -6.15
C VAL A 9 11.63 11.50 -5.13
N LEU A 10 11.23 12.76 -4.96
CA LEU A 10 10.18 13.15 -4.02
C LEU A 10 8.82 12.54 -4.39
N LEU A 11 8.50 12.49 -5.68
CA LEU A 11 7.27 11.86 -6.17
C LEU A 11 7.24 10.36 -5.86
N ILE A 12 8.33 9.64 -6.16
CA ILE A 12 8.44 8.20 -5.86
C ILE A 12 8.45 7.97 -4.34
N SER A 13 9.11 8.85 -3.58
CA SER A 13 9.11 8.79 -2.11
C SER A 13 7.71 8.97 -1.53
N THR A 14 6.91 9.87 -2.10
CA THR A 14 5.50 10.03 -1.70
C THR A 14 4.68 8.79 -2.05
N ALA A 15 4.92 8.20 -3.22
CA ALA A 15 4.33 6.90 -3.57
C ALA A 15 4.75 5.77 -2.60
N HIS A 16 5.96 5.84 -2.01
CA HIS A 16 6.40 4.93 -0.93
C HIS A 16 5.56 5.08 0.33
N ALA A 17 5.38 6.32 0.76
CA ALA A 17 4.60 6.61 1.94
C ALA A 17 3.18 6.06 1.76
N LEU A 18 2.59 6.28 0.58
CA LEU A 18 1.25 5.79 0.24
C LEU A 18 1.14 4.26 0.26
N VAL A 19 2.12 3.49 -0.24
CA VAL A 19 2.01 2.03 -0.21
C VAL A 19 1.96 1.52 1.23
N HIS A 20 2.72 2.12 2.14
CA HIS A 20 2.67 1.79 3.56
C HIS A 20 1.41 2.30 4.25
N VAL A 21 0.85 3.43 3.81
CA VAL A 21 -0.48 3.85 4.27
C VAL A 21 -1.53 2.81 3.86
N PHE A 22 -1.53 2.33 2.61
CA PHE A 22 -2.45 1.29 2.17
C PHE A 22 -2.26 -0.02 2.94
N GLU A 23 -1.01 -0.42 3.20
CA GLU A 23 -0.66 -1.60 3.99
C GLU A 23 -1.15 -1.52 5.42
N LEU A 24 -0.82 -0.43 6.11
CA LEU A 24 -0.95 -0.34 7.57
C LEU A 24 -2.27 0.28 8.02
N THR A 25 -3.10 0.76 7.08
CA THR A 25 -4.48 1.13 7.40
C THR A 25 -5.29 -0.11 7.80
N LEU A 26 -5.13 -1.25 7.11
CA LEU A 26 -5.87 -2.48 7.44
C LEU A 26 -5.67 -2.93 8.90
N PRO A 27 -4.43 -3.16 9.40
CA PRO A 27 -4.24 -3.54 10.79
C PRO A 27 -4.67 -2.45 11.79
N SER A 28 -4.77 -1.19 11.36
CA SER A 28 -5.30 -0.11 12.21
C SER A 28 -6.81 -0.24 12.46
N VAL A 29 -7.55 -0.91 11.57
CA VAL A 29 -9.02 -1.01 11.64
C VAL A 29 -9.54 -2.45 11.65
N GLU A 30 -8.67 -3.47 11.53
CA GLU A 30 -9.06 -4.86 11.35
C GLU A 30 -9.91 -5.43 12.50
N GLN A 31 -9.68 -4.96 13.74
CA GLN A 31 -10.46 -5.37 14.90
C GLN A 31 -11.88 -4.77 14.88
N LEU A 32 -12.03 -3.55 14.33
CA LEU A 32 -13.34 -2.93 14.14
C LEU A 32 -14.14 -3.69 13.08
N ILE A 33 -13.49 -4.04 11.97
CA ILE A 33 -14.08 -4.91 10.93
C ILE A 33 -14.49 -6.26 11.55
N ALA A 34 -13.62 -6.90 12.32
CA ALA A 34 -13.94 -8.16 12.97
C ALA A 34 -15.15 -8.05 13.90
N HIS A 35 -15.25 -6.98 14.68
CA HIS A 35 -16.39 -6.73 15.58
C HIS A 35 -17.69 -6.44 14.80
N GLU A 36 -17.62 -5.73 13.67
CA GLU A 36 -18.78 -5.43 12.83
C GLU A 36 -19.36 -6.70 12.20
N PHE A 37 -18.50 -7.58 11.67
CA PHE A 37 -18.95 -8.81 11.02
C PHE A 37 -19.25 -9.96 12.00
N ARG A 38 -18.63 -9.97 13.18
CA ARG A 38 -18.74 -11.04 14.19
C ARG A 38 -18.91 -10.49 15.62
N PRO A 39 -19.98 -9.71 15.92
CA PRO A 39 -20.13 -8.98 17.20
C PRO A 39 -20.23 -9.88 18.44
N HIS A 40 -20.62 -11.14 18.29
CA HIS A 40 -20.78 -12.10 19.40
C HIS A 40 -19.87 -13.32 19.28
N ASP A 41 -18.88 -13.27 18.39
CA ASP A 41 -17.94 -14.37 18.11
C ASP A 41 -16.51 -13.84 18.04
N ALA A 42 -15.94 -13.51 19.20
CA ALA A 42 -14.57 -12.97 19.28
C ALA A 42 -13.49 -13.93 18.72
N PRO A 43 -13.54 -15.26 18.95
CA PRO A 43 -12.60 -16.19 18.31
C PRO A 43 -12.69 -16.15 16.79
N GLY A 44 -13.91 -16.23 16.24
CA GLY A 44 -14.08 -16.20 14.79
C GLY A 44 -13.84 -14.82 14.15
N GLY A 45 -14.01 -13.74 14.91
CA GLY A 45 -13.58 -12.40 14.50
C GLY A 45 -12.06 -12.30 14.34
N LYS A 46 -11.28 -12.91 15.24
CA LYS A 46 -9.81 -12.99 15.10
C LYS A 46 -9.39 -13.81 13.89
N GLU A 47 -10.06 -14.94 13.63
CA GLU A 47 -9.83 -15.74 12.43
C GLU A 47 -10.13 -14.95 11.15
N LEU A 48 -11.24 -14.20 11.13
CA LEU A 48 -11.60 -13.32 10.02
C LEU A 48 -10.55 -12.24 9.78
N SER A 49 -10.12 -11.52 10.82
CA SER A 49 -9.08 -10.50 10.76
C SER A 49 -7.78 -11.08 10.20
N GLY A 50 -7.35 -12.23 10.71
CA GLY A 50 -6.15 -12.92 10.24
C GLY A 50 -6.25 -13.34 8.78
N ALA A 51 -7.40 -13.89 8.36
CA ALA A 51 -7.65 -14.28 6.98
C ALA A 51 -7.65 -13.07 6.03
N LEU A 52 -8.25 -11.95 6.44
CA LEU A 52 -8.29 -10.72 5.66
C LEU A 52 -6.90 -10.10 5.50
N SER A 53 -6.14 -10.01 6.60
CA SER A 53 -4.74 -9.56 6.60
C SER A 53 -3.90 -10.44 5.68
N ASN A 54 -4.03 -11.77 5.76
CA ASN A 54 -3.31 -12.69 4.88
C ASN A 54 -3.70 -12.52 3.40
N THR A 55 -4.97 -12.28 3.11
CA THR A 55 -5.49 -12.06 1.75
C THR A 55 -4.87 -10.82 1.09
N TRP A 56 -4.61 -9.78 1.87
CA TRP A 56 -3.88 -8.59 1.41
C TRP A 56 -2.36 -8.85 1.32
N ARG A 57 -1.76 -9.45 2.36
CA ARG A 57 -0.28 -9.58 2.49
C ARG A 57 0.33 -10.61 1.55
N LEU A 58 -0.37 -11.71 1.25
CA LEU A 58 0.14 -12.75 0.35
C LEU A 58 0.46 -12.23 -1.05
N PRO A 59 -0.48 -11.60 -1.78
CA PRO A 59 -0.16 -11.04 -3.10
C PRO A 59 0.83 -9.87 -3.00
N PHE A 60 0.82 -9.09 -1.90
CA PHE A 60 1.80 -8.03 -1.69
C PHE A 60 3.24 -8.56 -1.63
N GLY A 61 3.49 -9.62 -0.86
CA GLY A 61 4.81 -10.23 -0.73
C GLY A 61 5.19 -11.10 -1.92
N MET A 62 4.36 -12.09 -2.26
CA MET A 62 4.68 -13.06 -3.32
C MET A 62 4.61 -12.43 -4.71
N GLY A 63 3.68 -11.50 -4.92
CA GLY A 63 3.49 -10.80 -6.19
C GLY A 63 4.66 -9.91 -6.56
N ALA A 64 5.51 -9.50 -5.60
CA ALA A 64 6.67 -8.65 -5.86
C ALA A 64 7.66 -9.27 -6.86
N LEU A 65 7.82 -10.61 -6.86
CA LEU A 65 8.67 -11.31 -7.83
C LEU A 65 8.12 -11.20 -9.26
N LEU A 66 6.84 -11.47 -9.44
CA LEU A 66 6.15 -11.32 -10.73
C LEU A 66 6.15 -9.85 -11.17
N ALA A 67 5.94 -8.94 -10.23
CA ALA A 67 5.98 -7.51 -10.46
C ALA A 67 7.34 -7.03 -10.93
N GLY A 68 8.45 -7.58 -10.42
CA GLY A 68 9.80 -7.32 -10.94
C GLY A 68 9.90 -7.62 -12.44
N TRP A 69 9.49 -8.83 -12.83
CA TRP A 69 9.46 -9.22 -14.25
C TRP A 69 8.54 -8.32 -15.10
N LEU A 70 7.37 -7.94 -14.58
CA LEU A 70 6.46 -7.00 -15.23
C LEU A 70 7.10 -5.61 -15.40
N VAL A 71 7.83 -5.13 -14.40
CA VAL A 71 8.54 -3.84 -14.43
C VAL A 71 9.62 -3.85 -15.50
N ASP A 72 10.41 -4.92 -15.60
CA ASP A 72 11.45 -5.05 -16.62
C ASP A 72 10.86 -5.02 -18.03
N ARG A 73 9.66 -5.59 -18.22
CA ARG A 73 8.98 -5.66 -19.52
C ARG A 73 8.23 -4.38 -19.90
N PHE A 74 7.51 -3.79 -18.96
CA PHE A 74 6.56 -2.69 -19.24
C PHE A 74 7.08 -1.31 -18.83
N GLY A 75 8.13 -1.27 -18.01
CA GLY A 75 8.81 -0.07 -17.53
C GLY A 75 8.22 0.48 -16.23
N SER A 76 9.08 1.00 -15.36
CA SER A 76 8.72 1.46 -14.01
C SER A 76 7.63 2.54 -13.98
N ARG A 77 7.67 3.51 -14.89
CA ARG A 77 6.71 4.64 -14.88
C ARG A 77 5.27 4.18 -15.10
N ARG A 78 5.05 3.25 -16.04
CA ARG A 78 3.72 2.68 -16.33
C ARG A 78 3.25 1.81 -15.16
N MET A 79 4.15 1.02 -14.60
CA MET A 79 3.87 0.15 -13.46
C MET A 79 3.54 0.93 -12.18
N LEU A 80 4.25 2.03 -11.90
CA LEU A 80 3.90 2.94 -10.79
C LEU A 80 2.52 3.60 -10.98
N SER A 81 2.16 3.93 -12.21
CA SER A 81 0.82 4.49 -12.51
C SER A 81 -0.27 3.44 -12.28
N MET A 82 -0.03 2.18 -12.69
CA MET A 82 -0.94 1.06 -12.41
C MET A 82 -1.11 0.83 -10.90
N TYR A 83 0.00 0.84 -10.15
CA TYR A 83 -0.03 0.76 -8.70
C TYR A 83 -0.94 1.85 -8.09
N LEU A 84 -0.68 3.13 -8.38
CA LEU A 84 -1.43 4.23 -7.78
C LEU A 84 -2.92 4.20 -8.13
N LEU A 85 -3.24 4.00 -9.41
CA LEU A 85 -4.63 3.95 -9.87
C LEU A 85 -5.36 2.70 -9.36
N GLY A 86 -4.67 1.56 -9.35
CA GLY A 86 -5.20 0.29 -8.85
C GLY A 86 -5.50 0.35 -7.36
N CYS A 87 -4.54 0.80 -6.55
CA CYS A 87 -4.77 0.99 -5.12
C CYS A 87 -5.87 2.02 -4.83
N GLY A 88 -5.87 3.16 -5.53
CA GLY A 88 -6.94 4.16 -5.40
C GLY A 88 -8.33 3.61 -5.74
N ALA A 89 -8.45 2.83 -6.83
CA ALA A 89 -9.70 2.17 -7.20
C ALA A 89 -10.14 1.14 -6.14
N MET A 90 -9.19 0.39 -5.57
CA MET A 90 -9.49 -0.59 -4.53
C MET A 90 -9.85 0.06 -3.19
N CYS A 91 -9.36 1.27 -2.88
CA CYS A 91 -9.87 2.06 -1.74
C CYS A 91 -11.37 2.37 -1.91
N ILE A 92 -11.78 2.80 -3.12
CA ILE A 92 -13.18 3.08 -3.42
C ILE A 92 -14.02 1.79 -3.38
N ALA A 93 -13.50 0.70 -3.96
CA ALA A 93 -14.17 -0.60 -3.92
C ALA A 93 -14.35 -1.09 -2.49
N ALA A 94 -13.32 -0.99 -1.64
CA ALA A 94 -13.39 -1.36 -0.23
C ALA A 94 -14.39 -0.49 0.56
N ALA A 95 -14.50 0.80 0.24
CA ALA A 95 -15.51 1.68 0.84
C ALA A 95 -16.94 1.33 0.40
N ALA A 96 -17.12 0.82 -0.83
CA ALA A 96 -18.42 0.42 -1.39
C ALA A 96 -18.88 -0.99 -0.95
N THR A 97 -18.11 -1.69 -0.12
CA THR A 97 -18.37 -3.08 0.29
C THR A 97 -19.72 -3.30 0.97
N GLY A 98 -20.15 -2.34 1.81
CA GLY A 98 -21.23 -2.59 2.77
C GLY A 98 -20.91 -3.80 3.65
N THR A 99 -21.85 -4.73 3.80
CA THR A 99 -21.70 -5.96 4.60
C THR A 99 -21.27 -7.19 3.80
N SER A 100 -20.79 -7.01 2.56
CA SER A 100 -20.37 -8.15 1.72
C SER A 100 -18.94 -8.60 2.00
N MET A 101 -18.79 -9.69 2.75
CA MET A 101 -17.47 -10.22 3.09
C MET A 101 -16.68 -10.66 1.85
N THR A 102 -17.32 -11.29 0.87
CA THR A 102 -16.66 -11.70 -0.39
C THR A 102 -16.08 -10.51 -1.15
N TRP A 103 -16.81 -9.39 -1.17
CA TRP A 103 -16.35 -8.16 -1.82
C TRP A 103 -15.14 -7.56 -1.11
N LEU A 104 -15.13 -7.61 0.23
CA LEU A 104 -14.02 -7.11 1.03
C LEU A 104 -12.74 -7.91 0.77
N PHE A 105 -12.83 -9.24 0.78
CA PHE A 105 -11.71 -10.13 0.46
C PHE A 105 -11.19 -9.92 -0.97
N GLY A 106 -12.09 -9.80 -1.95
CA GLY A 106 -11.71 -9.50 -3.33
C GLY A 106 -10.95 -8.17 -3.44
N SER A 107 -11.47 -7.13 -2.79
CA SER A 107 -10.85 -5.80 -2.76
C SER A 107 -9.47 -5.84 -2.10
N MET A 108 -9.30 -6.59 -1.00
CA MET A 108 -8.01 -6.73 -0.31
C MET A 108 -6.98 -7.51 -1.14
N PHE A 109 -7.39 -8.59 -1.79
CA PHE A 109 -6.51 -9.36 -2.68
C PHE A 109 -6.00 -8.52 -3.85
N CYS A 110 -6.92 -7.79 -4.51
CA CYS A 110 -6.58 -6.89 -5.61
C CYS A 110 -5.71 -5.73 -5.12
N MET A 111 -6.01 -5.15 -3.95
CA MET A 111 -5.20 -4.10 -3.33
C MET A 111 -3.76 -4.56 -3.12
N GLY A 112 -3.56 -5.72 -2.48
CA GLY A 112 -2.22 -6.28 -2.25
C GLY A 112 -1.48 -6.56 -3.57
N SER A 113 -2.19 -7.04 -4.60
CA SER A 113 -1.63 -7.30 -5.93
C SER A 113 -1.15 -6.02 -6.63
N CYS A 114 -1.91 -4.93 -6.56
CA CYS A 114 -1.50 -3.63 -7.10
C CYS A 114 -0.34 -3.02 -6.29
N ALA A 115 -0.41 -3.12 -4.96
CA ALA A 115 0.62 -2.60 -4.06
C ALA A 115 1.98 -3.30 -4.25
N ALA A 116 1.98 -4.59 -4.57
CA ALA A 116 3.19 -5.41 -4.78
C ALA A 116 4.15 -4.82 -5.82
N VAL A 117 3.62 -4.03 -6.75
CA VAL A 117 4.36 -3.41 -7.85
C VAL A 117 5.27 -2.28 -7.40
N TYR A 118 4.95 -1.64 -6.28
CA TYR A 118 5.63 -0.43 -5.86
C TYR A 118 7.13 -0.63 -5.66
N HIS A 119 7.55 -1.61 -4.85
CA HIS A 119 8.97 -1.80 -4.52
C HIS A 119 9.85 -2.10 -5.74
N PRO A 120 9.53 -3.07 -6.62
CA PRO A 120 10.34 -3.29 -7.83
C PRO A 120 10.32 -2.07 -8.76
N ALA A 121 9.16 -1.45 -9.00
CA ALA A 121 9.06 -0.33 -9.94
C ALA A 121 9.77 0.94 -9.43
N GLY A 122 9.52 1.31 -8.18
CA GLY A 122 10.05 2.53 -7.54
C GLY A 122 11.56 2.47 -7.35
N LEU A 123 12.08 1.35 -6.85
CA LEU A 123 13.52 1.18 -6.64
C LEU A 123 14.28 1.10 -7.98
N ALA A 124 13.71 0.43 -8.99
CA ALA A 124 14.30 0.40 -10.33
C ALA A 124 14.35 1.82 -10.94
N LEU A 125 13.27 2.60 -10.80
CA LEU A 125 13.23 3.96 -11.36
C LEU A 125 14.22 4.91 -10.68
N ILE A 126 14.34 4.85 -9.34
CA ILE A 126 15.34 5.65 -8.61
C ILE A 126 16.76 5.24 -9.03
N SER A 127 17.03 3.93 -9.09
CA SER A 127 18.36 3.42 -9.44
C SER A 127 18.77 3.76 -10.89
N HIS A 128 17.81 3.87 -11.80
CA HIS A 128 18.06 4.22 -13.19
C HIS A 128 18.22 5.72 -13.43
N GLU A 129 17.45 6.56 -12.73
CA GLU A 129 17.39 8.01 -12.99
C GLU A 129 18.34 8.84 -12.11
N VAL A 130 18.89 8.25 -11.04
CA VAL A 130 19.79 8.93 -10.10
C VAL A 130 21.23 8.46 -10.29
N GLU A 131 22.14 9.41 -10.51
CA GLU A 131 23.58 9.13 -10.62
C GLU A 131 24.16 8.54 -9.33
N ALA A 132 25.17 7.66 -9.48
CA ALA A 132 25.78 6.92 -8.38
C ALA A 132 26.21 7.79 -7.16
N PRO A 133 26.81 9.00 -7.31
CA PRO A 133 27.18 9.83 -6.16
C PRO A 133 25.97 10.38 -5.37
N ALA A 134 24.80 10.49 -6.00
CA ALA A 134 23.59 11.01 -5.39
C ALA A 134 22.62 9.91 -4.92
N LEU A 135 22.79 8.68 -5.40
CA LEU A 135 21.90 7.56 -5.12
C LEU A 135 21.70 7.29 -3.61
N PRO A 136 22.73 7.28 -2.74
CA PRO A 136 22.53 7.06 -1.31
C PRO A 136 21.63 8.12 -0.65
N ARG A 137 21.75 9.38 -1.08
CA ARG A 137 20.89 10.47 -0.58
C ARG A 137 19.45 10.31 -1.06
N ALA A 138 19.25 9.91 -2.32
CA ALA A 138 17.92 9.65 -2.88
C ALA A 138 17.23 8.49 -2.15
N LEU A 139 17.94 7.38 -1.90
CA LEU A 139 17.43 6.26 -1.14
C LEU A 139 17.17 6.61 0.34
N GLY A 140 18.00 7.47 0.93
CA GLY A 140 17.77 8.00 2.28
C GLY A 140 16.47 8.82 2.37
N LEU A 141 16.24 9.74 1.43
CA LEU A 141 14.97 10.49 1.33
C LEU A 141 13.78 9.54 1.14
N HIS A 142 13.91 8.58 0.25
CA HIS A 142 12.89 7.56 0.02
C HIS A 142 12.57 6.74 1.27
N GLY A 143 13.59 6.38 2.05
CA GLY A 143 13.45 5.70 3.33
C GLY A 143 12.68 6.54 4.36
N ILE A 144 13.00 7.83 4.49
CA ILE A 144 12.29 8.75 5.40
C ILE A 144 10.80 8.78 5.07
N PHE A 145 10.42 8.93 3.80
CA PHE A 145 9.01 8.93 3.41
C PHE A 145 8.34 7.58 3.66
N GLY A 146 9.04 6.47 3.43
CA GLY A 146 8.54 5.14 3.80
C GLY A 146 8.22 5.07 5.30
N SER A 147 9.13 5.52 6.16
CA SER A 147 8.91 5.60 7.61
C SER A 147 7.76 6.54 7.99
N LEU A 148 7.59 7.67 7.30
CA LEU A 148 6.45 8.56 7.49
C LEU A 148 5.13 7.88 7.14
N GLY A 149 5.09 7.08 6.06
CA GLY A 149 3.92 6.27 5.72
C GLY A 149 3.61 5.23 6.79
N ILE A 150 4.64 4.51 7.25
CA ILE A 150 4.49 3.48 8.30
C ILE A 150 3.98 4.08 9.60
N GLY A 151 4.63 5.14 10.09
CA GLY A 151 4.24 5.80 11.33
C GLY A 151 2.91 6.53 11.19
N GLY A 152 2.63 7.12 10.02
CA GLY A 152 1.46 7.97 9.77
C GLY A 152 0.15 7.20 9.55
N ALA A 153 0.21 5.99 9.01
CA ALA A 153 -0.98 5.18 8.72
C ALA A 153 -1.97 5.06 9.89
N PRO A 154 -1.57 4.65 11.11
CA PRO A 154 -2.50 4.56 12.24
C PRO A 154 -3.08 5.91 12.66
N PHE A 155 -2.32 7.01 12.57
CA PHE A 155 -2.83 8.34 12.89
C PHE A 155 -3.88 8.81 11.88
N ILE A 156 -3.66 8.55 10.58
CA ILE A 156 -4.63 8.88 9.53
C ILE A 156 -5.91 8.06 9.74
N ALA A 157 -5.80 6.75 9.95
CA ALA A 157 -6.94 5.88 10.21
C ALA A 157 -7.72 6.33 11.46
N GLY A 158 -7.02 6.60 12.56
CA GLY A 158 -7.62 7.09 13.81
C GLY A 158 -8.33 8.44 13.64
N ALA A 159 -7.73 9.39 12.92
CA ALA A 159 -8.35 10.70 12.68
C ALA A 159 -9.63 10.60 11.83
N VAL A 160 -9.63 9.73 10.82
CA VAL A 160 -10.82 9.48 9.99
C VAL A 160 -11.93 8.82 10.84
N LEU A 161 -11.60 7.83 11.66
CA LEU A 161 -12.58 7.19 12.54
C LEU A 161 -13.16 8.16 13.56
N TRP A 162 -12.32 8.97 14.19
CA TRP A 162 -12.75 9.99 15.16
C TRP A 162 -13.75 10.98 14.55
N THR A 163 -13.54 11.37 13.30
CA THR A 163 -14.40 12.36 12.63
C THR A 163 -15.70 11.76 12.07
N THR A 164 -15.77 10.44 11.93
CA THR A 164 -16.93 9.74 11.32
C THR A 164 -17.79 9.00 12.34
N ASN A 165 -17.29 8.69 13.53
CA ASN A 165 -18.02 8.08 14.65
C ASN A 165 -17.79 8.89 15.94
N PRO A 166 -18.44 10.06 16.10
CA PRO A 166 -18.32 10.87 17.32
C PRO A 166 -18.99 10.24 18.54
#